data_AF-A0A2R4WFJ7-F1
#
_entry.id   AF-A0A2R4WFJ7-F1
#
_cell.length_a   1.000
_cell.length_b   1.000
_cell.length_c   1.000
_cell.angle_alpha   90.00
_cell.angle_beta   90.00
_cell.angle_gamma   90.00
#
_symmetry.space_group_name_H-M   'P 1'
#
loop_
_entity.id
_entity.type
_entity.pdbx_description
1 polymer ?
#
loop_
_entity_poly.entity_id
_entity_poly.type
_entity_poly.pdbx_seq_one_letter_code
_entity_poly.pdbx_strand_id
1 'polypeptide(L)'
;MTYRIPDRHGTFYFRRIIPKALRPFMPAPWTGKTAWTKSLGTKEERKAKLPFARCLSDCEADFALAERAMRGEPIQAPRSTPALPSDADIEAEVLAGLLAADELERQEGDARRQLQTAEERAQWPDLAKLKPRGMAEDHHHVLGGELEAQHAAYRKALARVDPEIVDGECRAFLGKHGLPIDPTSDAYHAVGLVILKAHVRAYGLLLQRHEGELVETPAPPIPSAASKGPKLSEAFEAWKAGSGARGGKKPSDRTLLEASYAVRRLAEWHGDIRLGDLTRELARDFRDALATVPTRLPDNLKRLPMRELLGRDLKAYPPVHAATVNKTLTILAAIISHAEPRSQVAMRVLVDADHVGGRQRRRRPLALDR
;
A
#
# COMPACT_ATOMS: atom_id res chain seq x y z
N MET A 1 16.42 29.03 11.89
CA MET A 1 16.78 29.75 10.66
C MET A 1 15.57 29.77 9.75
N THR A 2 15.07 30.95 9.38
CA THR A 2 13.90 31.07 8.51
C THR A 2 14.36 31.01 7.06
N TYR A 3 14.06 29.91 6.35
CA TYR A 3 14.46 29.73 4.94
C TYR A 3 13.64 30.58 3.95
N ARG A 4 12.81 31.51 4.44
CA ARG A 4 11.90 32.32 3.64
C ARG A 4 12.40 33.75 3.58
N ILE A 5 12.70 34.24 2.38
CA ILE A 5 13.32 35.55 2.16
C ILE A 5 12.56 36.29 1.05
N PRO A 6 12.11 37.53 1.26
CA PRO A 6 11.53 38.34 0.18
C PRO A 6 12.63 38.85 -0.77
N ASP A 7 12.31 38.93 -2.06
CA ASP A 7 13.16 39.59 -3.05
C ASP A 7 12.96 41.11 -3.10
N ARG A 8 13.69 41.79 -3.99
CA ARG A 8 13.57 43.24 -4.23
C ARG A 8 12.18 43.69 -4.74
N HIS A 9 11.36 42.76 -5.19
CA HIS A 9 10.01 42.98 -5.72
C HIS A 9 8.90 42.54 -4.74
N GLY A 10 9.27 42.15 -3.52
CA GLY A 10 8.38 41.68 -2.46
C GLY A 10 7.89 40.25 -2.61
N THR A 11 8.35 39.49 -3.61
CA THR A 11 7.98 38.08 -3.80
C THR A 11 8.81 37.22 -2.85
N PHE A 12 8.16 36.31 -2.11
CA PHE A 12 8.86 35.42 -1.21
C PHE A 12 9.54 34.27 -1.95
N TYR A 13 10.76 33.94 -1.54
CA TYR A 13 11.55 32.80 -1.99
C TYR A 13 11.87 31.88 -0.81
N PHE A 14 11.92 30.59 -1.09
CA PHE A 14 12.64 29.64 -0.25
C PHE A 14 14.12 29.68 -0.63
N ARG A 15 15.02 29.82 0.35
CA ARG A 15 16.47 29.77 0.16
C ARG A 15 17.13 29.00 1.31
N ARG A 16 17.83 27.92 0.97
CA ARG A 16 18.68 27.15 1.88
C ARG A 16 20.09 27.02 1.32
N ILE A 17 21.10 27.27 2.15
CA ILE A 17 22.51 27.15 1.74
C ILE A 17 22.85 25.66 1.58
N ILE A 18 23.55 25.32 0.49
CA ILE A 18 24.04 23.97 0.23
C ILE A 18 25.47 23.85 0.78
N PRO A 19 25.73 22.94 1.74
CA PRO A 19 27.06 22.67 2.26
C PRO A 19 28.04 22.32 1.15
N LYS A 20 29.28 22.81 1.24
CA LYS A 20 30.31 22.64 0.18
C LYS A 20 30.51 21.17 -0.22
N ALA A 21 30.47 20.26 0.76
CA ALA A 21 30.62 18.82 0.55
C ALA A 21 29.51 18.19 -0.32
N LEU A 22 28.27 18.72 -0.24
CA LEU A 22 27.12 18.15 -0.95
C LEU A 22 26.91 18.73 -2.35
N ARG A 23 27.50 19.89 -2.68
CA ARG A 23 27.29 20.58 -3.96
C ARG A 23 27.50 19.70 -5.20
N PRO A 24 28.56 18.86 -5.28
CA PRO A 24 28.77 17.98 -6.44
C PRO A 24 27.69 16.90 -6.58
N PHE A 25 27.02 16.54 -5.48
CA PHE A 25 26.05 15.44 -5.41
C PHE A 25 24.60 15.91 -5.46
N MET A 26 24.36 17.22 -5.45
CA MET A 26 23.00 17.77 -5.54
C MET A 26 22.36 17.43 -6.89
N PRO A 27 21.07 17.05 -6.92
CA PRO A 27 20.35 16.81 -8.16
C PRO A 27 20.17 18.09 -8.98
N ALA A 28 19.97 17.95 -10.29
CA ALA A 28 19.65 19.08 -11.16
C ALA A 28 18.32 19.74 -10.73
N PRO A 29 18.20 21.09 -10.78
CA PRO A 29 19.15 22.06 -11.33
C PRO A 29 20.15 22.60 -10.29
N TRP A 30 20.31 21.95 -9.13
CA TRP A 30 21.11 22.43 -7.99
C TRP A 30 22.54 21.90 -7.94
N THR A 31 22.91 21.02 -8.88
CA THR A 31 24.26 20.49 -9.04
C THR A 31 25.29 21.62 -9.11
N GLY A 32 26.26 21.60 -8.20
CA GLY A 32 27.34 22.60 -8.09
C GLY A 32 26.92 23.97 -7.51
N LYS A 33 25.63 24.21 -7.26
CA LYS A 33 25.15 25.52 -6.77
C LYS A 33 25.41 25.73 -5.28
N THR A 34 25.46 26.99 -4.87
CA THR A 34 25.72 27.40 -3.47
C THR A 34 24.47 27.41 -2.60
N ALA A 35 23.30 27.51 -3.20
CA ALA A 35 22.01 27.53 -2.50
C ALA A 35 20.93 26.84 -3.33
N TRP A 36 20.00 26.21 -2.61
CA TRP A 36 18.73 25.71 -3.12
C TRP A 36 17.71 26.85 -3.02
N THR A 37 17.20 27.33 -4.16
CA THR A 37 16.36 28.54 -4.21
C THR A 37 15.12 28.36 -5.08
N LYS A 38 13.91 28.55 -4.54
CA LYS A 38 12.66 28.42 -5.30
C LYS A 38 11.70 29.55 -4.94
N SER A 39 11.07 30.17 -5.95
CA SER A 39 10.05 31.21 -5.70
C SER A 39 8.82 30.56 -5.06
N LEU A 40 8.25 31.23 -4.06
CA LEU A 40 6.97 30.84 -3.45
C LEU A 40 5.77 31.44 -4.20
N GLY A 41 6.02 32.24 -5.25
CA GLY A 41 4.99 32.76 -6.17
C GLY A 41 4.00 33.74 -5.52
N THR A 42 4.33 34.30 -4.36
CA THR A 42 3.42 35.19 -3.63
C THR A 42 4.17 36.29 -2.91
N LYS A 43 3.53 37.45 -2.78
CA LYS A 43 3.99 38.60 -1.99
C LYS A 43 3.39 38.62 -0.58
N GLU A 44 2.41 37.75 -0.31
CA GLU A 44 1.70 37.70 0.96
C GLU A 44 2.30 36.64 1.88
N GLU A 45 2.71 37.06 3.09
CA GLU A 45 3.37 36.19 4.05
C GLU A 45 2.48 35.00 4.48
N ARG A 46 1.17 35.25 4.64
CA ARG A 46 0.21 34.22 5.05
C ARG A 46 0.04 33.15 3.99
N LYS A 47 -0.05 33.55 2.71
CA LYS A 47 -0.16 32.63 1.56
C LYS A 47 1.14 31.88 1.28
N ALA A 48 2.29 32.42 1.70
CA ALA A 48 3.60 31.79 1.52
C ALA A 48 3.81 30.53 2.40
N LYS A 49 3.01 30.30 3.45
CA LYS A 49 3.19 29.18 4.39
C LYS A 49 3.04 27.80 3.71
N LEU A 50 2.02 27.62 2.88
CA LEU A 50 1.74 26.34 2.24
C LEU A 50 2.77 26.00 1.14
N PRO A 51 3.11 26.91 0.19
CA PRO A 51 4.20 26.69 -0.76
C PRO A 51 5.56 26.50 -0.08
N PHE A 52 5.80 27.15 1.07
CA PHE A 52 7.01 26.97 1.86
C PHE A 52 7.16 25.54 2.37
N ALA A 53 6.10 24.92 2.91
CA ALA A 53 6.15 23.54 3.39
C ALA A 53 6.47 22.55 2.26
N ARG A 54 5.89 22.75 1.07
CA ARG A 54 6.22 21.97 -0.13
C ARG A 54 7.69 22.14 -0.53
N CYS A 55 8.18 23.37 -0.62
CA CYS A 55 9.58 23.64 -0.95
C CYS A 55 10.56 23.08 0.09
N LEU A 56 10.20 23.08 1.37
CA LEU A 56 11.00 22.47 2.42
C LEU A 56 11.12 20.96 2.22
N SER A 57 10.00 20.28 1.95
CA SER A 57 9.97 18.84 1.67
C SER A 57 10.80 18.49 0.41
N ASP A 58 10.63 19.22 -0.69
CA ASP A 58 11.43 19.04 -1.91
C ASP A 58 12.93 19.21 -1.61
N CYS A 59 13.27 20.25 -0.86
CA CYS A 59 14.65 20.56 -0.48
C CYS A 59 15.26 19.46 0.41
N GLU A 60 14.51 18.94 1.38
CA GLU A 60 14.97 17.82 2.22
C GLU A 60 15.18 16.54 1.40
N ALA A 61 14.30 16.25 0.44
CA ALA A 61 14.45 15.13 -0.47
C ALA A 61 15.73 15.24 -1.32
N ASP A 62 15.99 16.41 -1.91
CA ASP A 62 17.20 16.66 -2.70
C ASP A 62 18.49 16.54 -1.87
N PHE A 63 18.48 17.03 -0.63
CA PHE A 63 19.61 16.89 0.29
C PHE A 63 19.83 15.44 0.69
N ALA A 64 18.76 14.68 0.97
CA ALA A 64 18.86 13.26 1.27
C ALA A 64 19.43 12.47 0.08
N LEU A 65 19.04 12.81 -1.16
CA LEU A 65 19.62 12.24 -2.37
C LEU A 65 21.11 12.55 -2.49
N ALA A 66 21.51 13.81 -2.25
CA ALA A 66 22.90 14.23 -2.30
C ALA A 66 23.77 13.53 -1.23
N GLU A 67 23.25 13.37 -0.02
CA GLU A 67 23.92 12.65 1.06
C GLU A 67 24.12 11.17 0.74
N ARG A 68 23.12 10.51 0.15
CA ARG A 68 23.22 9.11 -0.29
C ARG A 68 24.23 8.96 -1.42
N ALA A 69 24.18 9.84 -2.42
CA ALA A 69 25.14 9.86 -3.51
C ALA A 69 26.58 10.10 -3.01
N MET A 70 26.77 10.99 -2.03
CA MET A 70 28.06 11.21 -1.38
C MET A 70 28.58 9.95 -0.65
N ARG A 71 27.68 9.12 -0.09
CA ARG A 71 28.02 7.83 0.54
C ARG A 71 28.21 6.68 -0.46
N GLY A 72 28.04 6.93 -1.76
CA GLY A 72 28.13 5.89 -2.80
C GLY A 72 26.98 4.89 -2.76
N GLU A 73 25.86 5.22 -2.10
CA GLU A 73 24.66 4.41 -2.15
C GLU A 73 24.08 4.46 -3.57
N PRO A 74 23.72 3.31 -4.17
CA PRO A 74 23.12 3.31 -5.50
C PRO A 74 21.84 4.14 -5.47
N ILE A 75 21.65 4.98 -6.51
CA ILE A 75 20.39 5.67 -6.75
C ILE A 75 19.31 4.58 -6.83
N GLN A 76 18.51 4.44 -5.77
CA GLN A 76 17.29 3.67 -5.86
C GLN A 76 16.47 4.35 -6.95
N ALA A 77 16.26 3.66 -8.06
CA ALA A 77 15.26 4.06 -9.04
C ALA A 77 13.97 4.42 -8.29
N PRO A 78 13.21 5.44 -8.75
CA PRO A 78 11.93 5.75 -8.14
C PRO A 78 11.16 4.43 -8.00
N ARG A 79 10.77 4.11 -6.77
CA ARG A 79 9.90 2.96 -6.47
C ARG A 79 8.78 3.03 -7.50
N SER A 80 8.67 1.99 -8.32
CA SER A 80 7.67 1.95 -9.40
C SER A 80 6.35 2.43 -8.80
N THR A 81 5.83 3.54 -9.30
CA THR A 81 4.56 4.07 -8.83
C THR A 81 3.55 2.94 -8.90
N PRO A 82 2.78 2.68 -7.83
CA PRO A 82 1.75 1.66 -7.89
C PRO A 82 0.85 1.95 -9.10
N ALA A 83 0.83 1.03 -10.07
CA ALA A 83 0.01 1.17 -11.28
C ALA A 83 -1.47 1.30 -10.91
N LEU A 84 -2.11 2.39 -11.32
CA LEU A 84 -3.52 2.64 -11.07
C LEU A 84 -4.38 1.39 -11.35
N PRO A 85 -5.31 1.01 -10.45
CA PRO A 85 -6.33 0.02 -10.74
C PRO A 85 -7.05 0.38 -12.04
N SER A 86 -7.56 -0.62 -12.75
CA SER A 86 -8.32 -0.34 -13.98
C SER A 86 -9.62 0.38 -13.65
N ASP A 87 -10.14 1.18 -14.58
CA ASP A 87 -11.42 1.88 -14.41
C ASP A 87 -12.54 0.92 -13.99
N ALA A 88 -12.55 -0.30 -14.54
CA ALA A 88 -13.52 -1.35 -14.20
C ALA A 88 -13.37 -1.85 -12.75
N ASP A 89 -12.13 -1.98 -12.25
CA ASP A 89 -11.88 -2.38 -10.86
C ASP A 89 -12.33 -1.27 -9.88
N ILE A 90 -12.03 -0.01 -10.21
CA ILE A 90 -12.46 1.16 -9.43
C ILE A 90 -13.98 1.20 -9.37
N GLU A 91 -14.66 1.11 -10.52
CA GLU A 91 -16.12 1.13 -10.59
C GLU A 91 -16.74 -0.03 -9.80
N ALA A 92 -16.23 -1.24 -9.97
CA ALA A 92 -16.72 -2.43 -9.26
C ALA A 92 -16.56 -2.33 -7.74
N GLU A 93 -15.41 -1.83 -7.26
CA GLU A 93 -15.17 -1.67 -5.82
C GLU A 93 -16.09 -0.62 -5.20
N VAL A 94 -16.22 0.54 -5.84
CA VAL A 94 -17.10 1.62 -5.35
C VAL A 94 -18.56 1.17 -5.34
N LEU A 95 -19.01 0.53 -6.43
CA LEU A 95 -20.37 0.01 -6.55
C LEU A 95 -20.68 -1.02 -5.47
N ALA A 96 -19.80 -2.01 -5.28
CA ALA A 96 -19.97 -3.05 -4.26
C ALA A 96 -19.98 -2.45 -2.85
N GLY A 97 -19.13 -1.46 -2.57
CA GLY A 97 -19.08 -0.79 -1.28
C GLY A 97 -20.38 -0.07 -0.93
N LEU A 98 -20.92 0.72 -1.86
CA LEU A 98 -22.17 1.46 -1.65
C LEU A 98 -23.38 0.52 -1.49
N LEU A 99 -23.50 -0.50 -2.35
CA LEU A 99 -24.59 -1.48 -2.26
C LEU A 99 -24.50 -2.34 -0.99
N ALA A 100 -23.29 -2.66 -0.50
CA ALA A 100 -23.11 -3.39 0.74
C ALA A 100 -23.46 -2.54 1.97
N ALA A 101 -23.16 -1.24 1.96
CA ALA A 101 -23.54 -0.33 3.03
C ALA A 101 -25.08 -0.19 3.13
N ASP A 102 -25.76 -0.01 2.00
CA ASP A 102 -27.23 0.02 1.94
C ASP A 102 -27.87 -1.30 2.40
N GLU A 103 -27.32 -2.45 1.98
CA GLU A 103 -27.80 -3.76 2.43
C GLU A 103 -27.67 -3.90 3.95
N LEU A 104 -26.54 -3.49 4.52
CA LEU A 104 -26.32 -3.51 5.97
C LEU A 104 -27.33 -2.62 6.70
N GLU A 105 -27.55 -1.40 6.22
CA GLU A 105 -28.53 -0.48 6.78
C GLU A 105 -29.97 -1.01 6.70
N ARG A 106 -30.33 -1.69 5.61
CA ARG A 106 -31.64 -2.34 5.47
C ARG A 106 -31.82 -3.52 6.41
N GLN A 107 -30.76 -4.28 6.68
CA GLN A 107 -30.80 -5.45 7.57
C GLN A 107 -30.79 -5.06 9.05
N GLU A 108 -29.81 -4.25 9.45
CA GLU A 108 -29.63 -3.79 10.83
C GLU A 108 -30.63 -2.70 11.22
N GLY A 109 -31.17 -1.99 10.22
CA GLY A 109 -32.12 -0.91 10.41
C GLY A 109 -31.44 0.37 10.89
N ASP A 110 -32.19 1.11 11.70
CA ASP A 110 -31.94 2.52 11.97
C ASP A 110 -30.77 2.80 12.94
N ALA A 111 -29.89 3.74 12.57
CA ALA A 111 -28.79 4.22 13.41
C ALA A 111 -29.25 4.79 14.77
N ARG A 112 -30.48 5.32 14.88
CA ARG A 112 -31.10 5.77 16.14
C ARG A 112 -31.07 4.69 17.23
N ARG A 113 -31.01 3.40 16.87
CA ARG A 113 -30.87 2.28 17.81
C ARG A 113 -29.53 2.29 18.55
N GLN A 114 -28.48 2.76 17.89
CA GLN A 114 -27.12 2.78 18.43
C GLN A 114 -26.79 4.14 19.07
N LEU A 115 -27.51 5.18 18.68
CA LEU A 115 -27.27 6.56 19.11
C LEU A 115 -28.10 6.99 20.33
N GLN A 116 -29.15 6.26 20.70
CA GLN A 116 -30.01 6.59 21.85
C GLN A 116 -30.23 5.37 22.75
N THR A 117 -30.11 5.59 24.05
CA THR A 117 -30.50 4.60 25.07
C THR A 117 -32.01 4.48 25.19
N ALA A 118 -32.47 3.38 25.80
CA ALA A 118 -33.89 3.18 26.07
C ALA A 118 -34.45 4.27 27.00
N GLU A 119 -33.68 4.71 27.99
CA GLU A 119 -34.08 5.78 28.91
C GLU A 119 -34.21 7.14 28.21
N GLU A 120 -33.27 7.49 27.33
CA GLU A 120 -33.34 8.74 26.55
C GLU A 120 -34.55 8.75 25.63
N ARG A 121 -34.84 7.63 24.98
CA ARG A 121 -36.00 7.53 24.07
C ARG A 121 -37.33 7.59 24.81
N ALA A 122 -37.41 7.07 26.03
CA ALA A 122 -38.62 7.11 26.85
C ALA A 122 -39.08 8.55 27.18
N GLN A 123 -38.18 9.53 27.10
CA GLN A 123 -38.51 10.96 27.28
C GLN A 123 -39.32 11.54 26.11
N TRP A 124 -39.39 10.83 24.98
CA TRP A 124 -40.06 11.27 23.76
C TRP A 124 -41.06 10.21 23.29
N PRO A 125 -42.21 10.05 23.99
CA PRO A 125 -43.15 8.94 23.75
C PRO A 125 -43.82 8.99 22.37
N ASP A 126 -43.83 10.15 21.72
CA ASP A 126 -44.41 10.35 20.39
C ASP A 126 -43.49 9.90 19.25
N LEU A 127 -42.25 9.51 19.53
CA LEU A 127 -41.34 9.00 18.51
C LEU A 127 -41.80 7.63 17.98
N ALA A 128 -41.64 7.43 16.67
CA ALA A 128 -41.92 6.15 16.02
C ALA A 128 -41.18 4.99 16.70
N LYS A 129 -41.82 3.83 16.80
CA LYS A 129 -41.19 2.65 17.41
C LYS A 129 -40.13 2.08 16.48
N LEU A 130 -38.91 1.91 16.99
CA LEU A 130 -37.83 1.28 16.23
C LEU A 130 -38.06 -0.23 16.14
N LYS A 131 -37.72 -0.81 15.00
CA LYS A 131 -37.75 -2.26 14.80
C LYS A 131 -36.43 -2.90 15.27
N PRO A 132 -36.45 -4.14 15.78
CA PRO A 132 -35.25 -4.86 16.20
C PRO A 132 -34.39 -5.34 15.00
N ARG A 133 -34.97 -5.41 13.80
CA ARG A 133 -34.32 -5.65 12.51
C ARG A 133 -35.16 -5.02 11.42
N GLY A 134 -34.54 -4.74 10.28
CA GLY A 134 -35.23 -4.13 9.16
C GLY A 134 -35.45 -2.63 9.35
N MET A 135 -35.80 -1.97 8.26
CA MET A 135 -36.03 -0.53 8.21
C MET A 135 -37.41 -0.14 8.78
N ALA A 136 -37.45 0.91 9.60
CA ALA A 136 -38.70 1.56 10.02
C ALA A 136 -39.28 2.37 8.85
N GLU A 137 -40.60 2.59 8.83
CA GLU A 137 -41.27 3.26 7.71
C GLU A 137 -40.84 4.73 7.54
N ASP A 138 -40.66 5.44 8.65
CA ASP A 138 -40.16 6.81 8.65
C ASP A 138 -38.71 6.90 8.17
N HIS A 139 -37.87 5.95 8.61
CA HIS A 139 -36.48 5.86 8.14
C HIS A 139 -36.41 5.53 6.65
N HIS A 140 -37.25 4.61 6.18
CA HIS A 140 -37.37 4.29 4.75
C HIS A 140 -37.78 5.55 3.97
N HIS A 141 -38.83 6.25 4.40
CA HIS A 141 -39.25 7.49 3.75
C HIS A 141 -38.14 8.55 3.65
N VAL A 142 -37.41 8.79 4.75
CA VAL A 142 -36.29 9.76 4.77
C VAL A 142 -35.16 9.31 3.83
N LEU A 143 -34.77 8.04 3.91
CA LEU A 143 -33.73 7.47 3.05
C LEU A 143 -34.08 7.63 1.56
N GLY A 144 -35.34 7.44 1.17
CA GLY A 144 -35.79 7.65 -0.21
C GLY A 144 -35.50 9.06 -0.71
N GLY A 145 -35.87 10.08 0.08
CA GLY A 145 -35.58 11.48 -0.24
C GLY A 145 -34.07 11.78 -0.31
N GLU A 146 -33.26 11.19 0.56
CA GLU A 146 -31.80 11.34 0.53
C GLU A 146 -31.19 10.69 -0.72
N LEU A 147 -31.61 9.48 -1.08
CA LEU A 147 -31.17 8.77 -2.28
C LEU A 147 -31.50 9.55 -3.54
N GLU A 148 -32.71 10.09 -3.65
CA GLU A 148 -33.13 10.93 -4.79
C GLU A 148 -32.29 12.20 -4.90
N ALA A 149 -32.09 12.91 -3.78
CA ALA A 149 -31.31 14.14 -3.74
C ALA A 149 -29.84 13.89 -4.13
N GLN A 150 -29.23 12.83 -3.59
CA GLN A 150 -27.85 12.47 -3.90
C GLN A 150 -27.71 12.00 -5.35
N HIS A 151 -28.61 11.15 -5.85
CA HIS A 151 -28.60 10.71 -7.25
C HIS A 151 -28.68 11.90 -8.21
N ALA A 152 -29.58 12.85 -7.94
CA ALA A 152 -29.73 14.06 -8.74
C ALA A 152 -28.45 14.93 -8.72
N ALA A 153 -27.82 15.08 -7.55
CA ALA A 153 -26.58 15.83 -7.41
C ALA A 153 -25.43 15.19 -8.21
N TYR A 154 -25.21 13.88 -8.09
CA TYR A 154 -24.16 13.18 -8.83
C TYR A 154 -24.42 13.19 -10.34
N ARG A 155 -25.68 13.03 -10.80
CA ARG A 155 -26.02 13.15 -12.23
C ARG A 155 -25.73 14.54 -12.78
N LYS A 156 -26.04 15.59 -12.02
CA LYS A 156 -25.77 16.98 -12.40
C LYS A 156 -24.26 17.26 -12.49
N ALA A 157 -23.48 16.71 -11.56
CA ALA A 157 -22.01 16.77 -11.61
C ALA A 157 -21.45 16.01 -12.82
N LEU A 158 -21.95 14.80 -13.09
CA LEU A 158 -21.52 13.99 -14.23
C LEU A 158 -21.86 14.65 -15.57
N ALA A 159 -23.02 15.31 -15.68
CA ALA A 159 -23.41 16.06 -16.88
C ALA A 159 -22.46 17.23 -17.19
N ARG A 160 -21.74 17.73 -16.19
CA ARG A 160 -20.71 18.77 -16.33
C ARG A 160 -19.30 18.20 -16.43
N VAL A 161 -19.15 16.88 -16.31
CA VAL A 161 -17.86 16.18 -16.23
C VAL A 161 -16.99 16.76 -15.10
N ASP A 162 -17.64 17.04 -13.96
CA ASP A 162 -17.03 17.69 -12.79
C ASP A 162 -17.04 16.74 -11.58
N PRO A 163 -15.88 16.15 -11.22
CA PRO A 163 -15.78 15.19 -10.12
C PRO A 163 -15.61 15.84 -8.74
N GLU A 164 -15.73 17.16 -8.58
CA GLU A 164 -15.50 17.84 -7.30
C GLU A 164 -16.38 17.29 -6.16
N ILE A 165 -17.62 16.89 -6.46
CA ILE A 165 -18.56 16.31 -5.49
C ILE A 165 -18.07 14.98 -4.88
N VAL A 166 -17.15 14.27 -5.54
CA VAL A 166 -16.55 13.01 -5.06
C VAL A 166 -15.08 13.17 -4.63
N ASP A 167 -14.61 14.39 -4.34
CA ASP A 167 -13.21 14.62 -3.96
C ASP A 167 -12.83 13.85 -2.68
N GLY A 168 -13.72 13.81 -1.68
CA GLY A 168 -13.48 13.11 -0.42
C GLY A 168 -13.33 11.60 -0.62
N GLU A 169 -14.22 11.01 -1.42
CA GLU A 169 -14.25 9.60 -1.80
C GLU A 169 -13.03 9.25 -2.65
N CYS A 170 -12.63 10.13 -3.57
CA CYS A 170 -11.41 9.97 -4.37
C CYS A 170 -10.17 9.92 -3.48
N ARG A 171 -10.03 10.85 -2.51
CA ARG A 171 -8.92 10.83 -1.54
C ARG A 171 -8.92 9.55 -0.70
N ALA A 172 -10.09 9.13 -0.22
CA ALA A 172 -10.23 7.92 0.58
C ALA A 172 -9.82 6.68 -0.22
N PHE A 173 -10.29 6.57 -1.47
CA PHE A 173 -9.94 5.48 -2.38
C PHE A 173 -8.43 5.45 -2.64
N LEU A 174 -7.84 6.56 -3.09
CA LEU A 174 -6.41 6.65 -3.36
C LEU A 174 -5.56 6.38 -2.11
N GLY A 175 -6.00 6.86 -0.94
CA GLY A 175 -5.37 6.60 0.35
C GLY A 175 -5.40 5.11 0.73
N LYS A 176 -6.56 4.45 0.60
CA LYS A 176 -6.72 3.01 0.84
C LYS A 176 -5.82 2.17 -0.07
N HIS A 177 -5.64 2.59 -1.31
CA HIS A 177 -4.81 1.92 -2.31
C HIS A 177 -3.33 2.35 -2.29
N GLY A 178 -2.95 3.26 -1.39
CA GLY A 178 -1.57 3.74 -1.27
C GLY A 178 -1.07 4.44 -2.53
N LEU A 179 -1.95 5.15 -3.25
CA LEU A 179 -1.67 5.84 -4.51
C LEU A 179 -1.46 7.35 -4.24
N PRO A 180 -0.20 7.83 -4.14
CA PRO A 180 0.08 9.24 -3.91
C PRO A 180 -0.05 10.03 -5.22
N ILE A 181 -1.29 10.27 -5.67
CA ILE A 181 -1.58 11.07 -6.85
C ILE A 181 -1.81 12.53 -6.44
N ASP A 182 -1.21 13.46 -7.19
CA ASP A 182 -1.41 14.89 -6.96
C ASP A 182 -2.87 15.28 -7.25
N PRO A 183 -3.61 15.88 -6.30
CA PRO A 183 -4.98 16.35 -6.50
C PRO A 183 -5.17 17.35 -7.64
N THR A 184 -4.10 18.03 -8.09
CA THR A 184 -4.16 18.95 -9.23
C THR A 184 -3.86 18.31 -10.58
N SER A 185 -3.62 17.00 -10.62
CA SER A 185 -3.25 16.29 -11.85
C SER A 185 -4.45 15.75 -12.64
N ASP A 186 -4.27 15.62 -13.95
CA ASP A 186 -5.27 14.99 -14.84
C ASP A 186 -5.58 13.54 -14.44
N ALA A 187 -4.60 12.82 -13.87
CA ALA A 187 -4.79 11.45 -13.40
C ALA A 187 -5.75 11.40 -12.19
N TYR A 188 -5.65 12.38 -11.29
CA TYR A 188 -6.59 12.50 -10.17
C TYR A 188 -8.00 12.81 -10.67
N HIS A 189 -8.12 13.74 -11.63
CA HIS A 189 -9.38 14.06 -12.27
C HIS A 189 -10.01 12.85 -12.96
N ALA A 190 -9.20 12.05 -13.68
CA ALA A 190 -9.65 10.84 -14.35
C ALA A 190 -10.20 9.79 -13.36
N VAL A 191 -9.49 9.54 -12.25
CA VAL A 191 -9.99 8.65 -11.18
C VAL A 191 -11.28 9.19 -10.57
N GLY A 192 -11.34 10.49 -10.28
CA GLY A 192 -12.54 11.16 -9.78
C GLY A 192 -13.74 10.96 -10.71
N LEU A 193 -13.55 11.05 -12.03
CA LEU A 193 -14.61 10.80 -13.00
C LEU A 193 -15.11 9.35 -13.00
N VAL A 194 -14.21 8.38 -12.84
CA VAL A 194 -14.61 6.96 -12.73
C VAL A 194 -15.43 6.74 -11.46
N ILE A 195 -14.98 7.29 -10.33
CA ILE A 195 -15.70 7.23 -9.05
C ILE A 195 -17.07 7.91 -9.16
N LEU A 196 -17.16 9.06 -9.82
CA LEU A 196 -18.42 9.78 -10.04
C LEU A 196 -19.41 8.95 -10.86
N LYS A 197 -18.95 8.32 -11.95
CA LYS A 197 -19.78 7.40 -12.75
C LYS A 197 -20.29 6.23 -11.91
N ALA A 198 -19.42 5.66 -11.07
CA ALA A 198 -19.78 4.59 -10.15
C ALA A 198 -20.87 5.04 -9.15
N HIS A 199 -20.77 6.26 -8.60
CA HIS A 199 -21.81 6.82 -7.72
C HIS A 199 -23.15 6.99 -8.46
N VAL A 200 -23.15 7.59 -9.65
CA VAL A 200 -24.39 7.73 -10.44
C VAL A 200 -25.06 6.37 -10.67
N ARG A 201 -24.27 5.35 -11.03
CA ARG A 201 -24.78 3.99 -11.21
C ARG A 201 -25.29 3.39 -9.90
N ALA A 202 -24.53 3.51 -8.82
CA ALA A 202 -24.90 2.97 -7.51
C ALA A 202 -26.21 3.58 -7.01
N TYR A 203 -26.36 4.90 -7.01
CA TYR A 203 -27.59 5.54 -6.54
C TYR A 203 -28.80 5.22 -7.42
N GLY A 204 -28.62 5.00 -8.73
CA GLY A 204 -29.68 4.49 -9.58
C GLY A 204 -30.17 3.09 -9.15
N LEU A 205 -29.24 2.21 -8.78
CA LEU A 205 -29.56 0.87 -8.26
C LEU A 205 -30.17 0.91 -6.85
N LEU A 206 -29.68 1.81 -5.99
CA LEU A 206 -30.23 2.01 -4.64
C LEU A 206 -31.68 2.48 -4.68
N LEU A 207 -32.03 3.36 -5.62
CA LEU A 207 -33.43 3.76 -5.84
C LEU A 207 -34.29 2.58 -6.31
N GLN A 208 -33.79 1.73 -7.21
CA GLN A 208 -34.50 0.51 -7.60
C GLN A 208 -34.78 -0.40 -6.39
N ARG A 209 -33.77 -0.63 -5.53
CA ARG A 209 -33.98 -1.35 -4.26
C ARG A 209 -35.01 -0.67 -3.37
N HIS A 210 -34.99 0.65 -3.33
CA HIS A 210 -35.89 1.44 -2.50
C HIS A 210 -37.35 1.24 -2.90
N GLU A 211 -37.62 1.13 -4.21
CA GLU A 211 -38.92 0.80 -4.80
C GLU A 211 -39.31 -0.68 -4.69
N GLY A 212 -38.42 -1.54 -4.16
CA GLY A 212 -38.69 -2.96 -3.95
C GLY A 212 -38.17 -3.89 -5.06
N GLU A 213 -37.39 -3.39 -6.02
CA GLU A 213 -36.75 -4.22 -7.02
C GLU A 213 -35.61 -5.06 -6.41
N LEU A 214 -35.50 -6.32 -6.83
CA LEU A 214 -34.45 -7.23 -6.37
C LEU A 214 -33.11 -6.88 -7.05
N VAL A 215 -32.30 -6.06 -6.39
CA VAL A 215 -30.94 -5.72 -6.85
C VAL A 215 -29.91 -6.39 -5.95
N GLU A 216 -29.17 -7.36 -6.49
CA GLU A 216 -28.13 -8.06 -5.74
C GLU A 216 -26.95 -7.14 -5.38
N THR A 217 -26.39 -7.35 -4.18
CA THR A 217 -25.11 -6.74 -3.81
C THR A 217 -23.99 -7.57 -4.44
N PRO A 218 -23.23 -7.03 -5.41
CA PRO A 218 -22.12 -7.76 -5.98
C PRO A 218 -21.07 -8.02 -4.89
N ALA A 219 -20.47 -9.21 -4.91
CA ALA A 219 -19.33 -9.48 -4.05
C ALA A 219 -18.23 -8.43 -4.32
N PRO A 220 -17.51 -7.95 -3.29
CA PRO A 220 -16.38 -7.07 -3.50
C PRO A 220 -15.42 -7.74 -4.50
N PRO A 221 -14.86 -6.98 -5.47
CA PRO A 221 -13.98 -7.56 -6.46
C PRO A 221 -12.85 -8.29 -5.73
N ILE A 222 -12.76 -9.61 -5.93
CA ILE A 222 -11.56 -10.36 -5.58
C ILE A 222 -10.46 -9.71 -6.42
N PRO A 223 -9.33 -9.27 -5.83
CA PRO A 223 -8.25 -8.66 -6.61
C PRO A 223 -7.94 -9.57 -7.80
N SER A 224 -8.16 -9.04 -9.01
CA SER A 224 -7.95 -9.78 -10.26
C SER A 224 -6.58 -10.45 -10.23
N ALA A 225 -6.43 -11.62 -10.85
CA ALA A 225 -5.13 -12.29 -10.94
C ALA A 225 -4.01 -11.36 -11.47
N ALA A 226 -4.37 -10.33 -12.24
CA ALA A 226 -3.46 -9.27 -12.71
C ALA A 226 -3.00 -8.30 -11.60
N SER A 227 -3.83 -8.04 -10.58
CA SER A 227 -3.48 -7.16 -9.47
C SER A 227 -2.63 -7.86 -8.39
N LYS A 228 -2.51 -9.19 -8.45
CA LYS A 228 -1.72 -10.01 -7.52
C LYS A 228 -0.28 -10.28 -7.99
N GLY A 229 0.14 -9.66 -9.09
CA GLY A 229 1.48 -9.83 -9.64
C GLY A 229 1.71 -11.22 -10.26
N PRO A 230 2.92 -11.45 -10.81
CA PRO A 230 3.29 -12.72 -11.43
C PRO A 230 3.38 -13.85 -10.40
N LYS A 231 3.37 -15.09 -10.87
CA LYS A 231 3.76 -16.24 -10.04
C LYS A 231 5.24 -16.19 -9.68
N LEU A 232 5.63 -16.87 -8.61
CA LEU A 232 7.03 -17.00 -8.21
C LEU A 232 7.91 -17.58 -9.34
N SER A 233 7.42 -18.58 -10.06
CA SER A 233 8.10 -19.16 -11.23
C SER A 233 8.29 -18.16 -12.37
N GLU A 234 7.25 -17.39 -12.69
CA GLU A 234 7.28 -16.34 -13.72
C GLU A 234 8.23 -15.19 -13.34
N ALA A 235 8.18 -14.77 -12.07
CA ALA A 235 9.09 -13.78 -11.50
C ALA A 235 10.56 -14.22 -11.59
N PHE A 236 10.82 -15.51 -11.33
CA PHE A 236 12.16 -16.09 -11.43
C PHE A 236 12.68 -16.11 -12.86
N GLU A 237 11.87 -16.55 -13.83
CA GLU A 237 12.29 -16.56 -15.25
C GLU A 237 12.50 -15.14 -15.78
N ALA A 238 11.67 -14.18 -15.39
CA ALA A 238 11.87 -12.76 -15.73
C ALA A 238 13.17 -12.20 -15.13
N TRP A 239 13.47 -12.53 -13.87
CA TRP A 239 14.71 -12.13 -13.20
C TRP A 239 15.97 -12.78 -13.85
N LYS A 240 15.86 -14.04 -14.26
CA LYS A 240 16.90 -14.80 -14.96
C LYS A 240 17.20 -14.24 -16.36
N ALA A 241 16.17 -13.79 -17.07
CA ALA A 241 16.31 -13.15 -18.38
C ALA A 241 17.07 -11.80 -18.30
N GLY A 242 17.04 -11.16 -17.13
CA GLY A 242 17.63 -9.84 -16.88
C GLY A 242 16.65 -8.71 -17.20
N SER A 243 16.78 -7.58 -16.50
CA SER A 243 15.96 -6.38 -16.74
C SER A 243 16.35 -5.72 -18.07
N GLY A 244 15.36 -5.47 -18.94
CA GLY A 244 15.54 -4.67 -20.16
C GLY A 244 15.80 -3.18 -19.91
N ALA A 245 15.83 -2.73 -18.65
CA ALA A 245 16.23 -1.38 -18.29
C ALA A 245 17.76 -1.22 -18.34
N ARG A 246 18.24 -0.03 -18.71
CA ARG A 246 19.68 0.29 -18.77
C ARG A 246 20.35 -0.03 -17.43
N GLY A 247 21.21 -1.06 -17.41
CA GLY A 247 21.97 -1.49 -16.24
C GLY A 247 21.56 -2.84 -15.64
N GLY A 248 20.49 -3.48 -16.13
CA GLY A 248 20.09 -4.83 -15.71
C GLY A 248 21.06 -5.91 -16.17
N LYS A 249 22.01 -6.30 -15.30
CA LYS A 249 22.91 -7.43 -15.61
C LYS A 249 22.23 -8.76 -15.32
N LYS A 250 22.39 -9.72 -16.23
CA LYS A 250 22.02 -11.12 -15.99
C LYS A 250 22.76 -11.66 -14.76
N PRO A 251 22.10 -12.42 -13.88
CA PRO A 251 22.76 -13.06 -12.74
C PRO A 251 23.85 -14.04 -13.21
N SER A 252 24.90 -14.20 -12.40
CA SER A 252 25.95 -15.21 -12.68
C SER A 252 25.42 -16.64 -12.51
N ASP A 253 26.05 -17.63 -13.14
CA ASP A 253 25.67 -19.05 -13.04
C ASP A 253 25.58 -19.55 -11.59
N ARG A 254 26.52 -19.10 -10.74
CA ARG A 254 26.49 -19.43 -9.32
C ARG A 254 25.27 -18.84 -8.61
N THR A 255 24.93 -17.60 -8.93
CA THR A 255 23.74 -16.94 -8.39
C THR A 255 22.45 -17.63 -8.89
N LEU A 256 22.44 -18.08 -10.15
CA LEU A 256 21.31 -18.81 -10.73
C LEU A 256 21.07 -20.14 -10.03
N LEU A 257 22.12 -20.89 -9.67
CA LEU A 257 21.99 -22.13 -8.89
C LEU A 257 21.40 -21.87 -7.50
N GLU A 258 21.90 -20.84 -6.81
CA GLU A 258 21.42 -20.48 -5.48
C GLU A 258 19.97 -19.96 -5.52
N ALA A 259 19.62 -19.19 -6.55
CA ALA A 259 18.27 -18.71 -6.81
C ALA A 259 17.29 -19.83 -7.17
N SER A 260 17.71 -20.76 -8.04
CA SER A 260 16.91 -21.94 -8.39
C SER A 260 16.59 -22.78 -7.15
N TYR A 261 17.58 -22.98 -6.27
CA TYR A 261 17.36 -23.67 -5.00
C TYR A 261 16.35 -22.93 -4.12
N ALA A 262 16.48 -21.62 -3.99
CA ALA A 262 15.62 -20.81 -3.15
C ALA A 262 14.16 -20.81 -3.63
N VAL A 263 13.95 -20.59 -4.93
CA VAL A 263 12.62 -20.61 -5.57
C VAL A 263 11.97 -21.98 -5.44
N ARG A 264 12.73 -23.05 -5.70
CA ARG A 264 12.23 -24.42 -5.56
C ARG A 264 11.77 -24.71 -4.13
N ARG A 265 12.54 -24.33 -3.10
CA ARG A 265 12.17 -24.57 -1.70
C ARG A 265 10.93 -23.79 -1.29
N LEU A 266 10.79 -22.54 -1.71
CA LEU A 266 9.59 -21.75 -1.44
C LEU A 266 8.37 -22.35 -2.15
N ALA A 267 8.52 -22.79 -3.40
CA ALA A 267 7.46 -23.44 -4.17
C ALA A 267 7.05 -24.81 -3.60
N GLU A 268 8.00 -25.61 -3.11
CA GLU A 268 7.69 -26.88 -2.42
C GLU A 268 6.93 -26.65 -1.11
N TRP A 269 7.15 -25.52 -0.44
CA TRP A 269 6.52 -25.21 0.84
C TRP A 269 5.14 -24.55 0.68
N HIS A 270 5.03 -23.49 -0.12
CA HIS A 270 3.78 -22.71 -0.28
C HIS A 270 3.10 -22.89 -1.66
N GLY A 271 3.62 -23.75 -2.53
CA GLY A 271 3.19 -23.82 -3.92
C GLY A 271 3.79 -22.69 -4.77
N ASP A 272 3.50 -22.72 -6.07
CA ASP A 272 3.86 -21.64 -7.00
C ASP A 272 2.94 -20.42 -6.80
N ILE A 273 3.14 -19.77 -5.66
CA ILE A 273 2.32 -18.67 -5.15
C ILE A 273 2.51 -17.42 -6.02
N ARG A 274 1.43 -16.63 -6.17
CA ARG A 274 1.54 -15.28 -6.73
C ARG A 274 2.18 -14.34 -5.73
N LEU A 275 3.01 -13.43 -6.22
CA LEU A 275 3.79 -12.54 -5.33
C LEU A 275 2.89 -11.65 -4.45
N GLY A 276 1.71 -11.25 -4.93
CA GLY A 276 0.72 -10.50 -4.16
C GLY A 276 0.00 -11.31 -3.07
N ASP A 277 0.01 -12.64 -3.14
CA ASP A 277 -0.53 -13.52 -2.08
C ASP A 277 0.54 -13.86 -1.01
N LEU A 278 1.81 -13.47 -1.21
CA LEU A 278 2.88 -13.71 -0.25
C LEU A 278 2.80 -12.74 0.95
N THR A 279 2.18 -13.19 2.03
CA THR A 279 1.98 -12.40 3.25
C THR A 279 3.17 -12.43 4.21
N ARG A 280 3.06 -11.66 5.31
CA ARG A 280 4.05 -11.60 6.37
C ARG A 280 4.24 -12.92 7.10
N GLU A 281 3.13 -13.58 7.28
CA GLU A 281 2.98 -14.81 8.04
C GLU A 281 3.59 -15.96 7.24
N LEU A 282 3.29 -16.04 5.94
CA LEU A 282 3.83 -17.09 5.05
C LEU A 282 5.36 -17.01 4.97
N ALA A 283 5.94 -15.83 4.77
CA ALA A 283 7.39 -15.75 4.65
C ALA A 283 8.14 -15.99 5.98
N ARG A 284 7.53 -15.72 7.15
CA ARG A 284 8.08 -16.15 8.44
C ARG A 284 8.00 -17.65 8.63
N ASP A 285 6.85 -18.26 8.31
CA ASP A 285 6.64 -19.70 8.34
C ASP A 285 7.68 -20.42 7.46
N PHE A 286 7.90 -19.92 6.23
CA PHE A 286 8.94 -20.44 5.35
C PHE A 286 10.36 -20.29 5.93
N ARG A 287 10.72 -19.14 6.52
CA ARG A 287 12.03 -18.94 7.17
C ARG A 287 12.24 -19.96 8.29
N ASP A 288 11.24 -20.13 9.14
CA ASP A 288 11.33 -21.00 10.32
C ASP A 288 11.45 -22.46 9.87
N ALA A 289 10.69 -22.87 8.87
CA ALA A 289 10.83 -24.18 8.23
C ALA A 289 12.22 -24.35 7.59
N LEU A 290 12.73 -23.34 6.88
CA LEU A 290 14.05 -23.39 6.24
C LEU A 290 15.19 -23.52 7.25
N ALA A 291 15.06 -22.90 8.43
CA ALA A 291 16.03 -23.02 9.52
C ALA A 291 16.11 -24.43 10.13
N THR A 292 15.07 -25.25 9.95
CA THR A 292 15.06 -26.66 10.39
C THR A 292 15.67 -27.61 9.37
N VAL A 293 15.88 -27.18 8.11
CA VAL A 293 16.49 -28.01 7.07
C VAL A 293 17.99 -28.16 7.35
N PRO A 294 18.50 -29.38 7.58
CA PRO A 294 19.92 -29.57 7.87
C PRO A 294 20.82 -29.33 6.65
N THR A 295 22.09 -29.12 6.93
CA THR A 295 23.14 -29.06 5.90
C THR A 295 23.77 -30.44 5.69
N ARG A 296 24.52 -30.58 4.58
CA ARG A 296 25.26 -31.81 4.24
C ARG A 296 24.41 -33.07 4.10
N LEU A 297 23.15 -32.91 3.67
CA LEU A 297 22.27 -34.04 3.37
C LEU A 297 22.84 -34.91 2.22
N PRO A 298 22.65 -36.23 2.25
CA PRO A 298 22.93 -37.10 1.11
C PRO A 298 21.95 -36.82 -0.04
N ASP A 299 22.34 -37.19 -1.26
CA ASP A 299 21.63 -36.76 -2.47
C ASP A 299 20.20 -37.31 -2.58
N ASN A 300 19.94 -38.49 -2.01
CA ASN A 300 18.59 -39.05 -1.90
C ASN A 300 17.66 -38.17 -1.05
N LEU A 301 18.17 -37.57 0.03
CA LEU A 301 17.38 -36.67 0.90
C LEU A 301 17.29 -35.26 0.31
N LYS A 302 18.35 -34.76 -0.36
CA LYS A 302 18.33 -33.43 -1.01
C LYS A 302 17.25 -33.28 -2.09
N ARG A 303 16.91 -34.39 -2.76
CA ARG A 303 15.92 -34.44 -3.85
C ARG A 303 14.47 -34.45 -3.35
N LEU A 304 14.25 -34.72 -2.06
CA LEU A 304 12.90 -34.74 -1.51
C LEU A 304 12.31 -33.33 -1.43
N PRO A 305 10.99 -33.20 -1.70
CA PRO A 305 10.25 -31.98 -1.40
C PRO A 305 10.42 -31.61 0.08
N MET A 306 10.51 -30.31 0.37
CA MET A 306 10.80 -29.80 1.71
C MET A 306 9.84 -30.34 2.78
N ARG A 307 8.55 -30.50 2.46
CA ARG A 307 7.54 -31.06 3.37
C ARG A 307 7.83 -32.52 3.73
N GLU A 308 8.16 -33.35 2.75
CA GLU A 308 8.52 -34.75 2.97
C GLU A 308 9.85 -34.88 3.70
N LEU A 309 10.82 -34.01 3.39
CA LEU A 309 12.11 -33.98 4.04
C LEU A 309 11.98 -33.71 5.54
N LEU A 310 11.20 -32.69 5.91
CA LEU A 310 10.95 -32.32 7.31
C LEU A 310 10.07 -33.33 8.07
N GLY A 311 9.42 -34.26 7.36
CA GLY A 311 8.72 -35.40 7.96
C GLY A 311 9.65 -36.57 8.37
N ARG A 312 10.95 -36.51 8.06
CA ARG A 312 11.92 -37.56 8.39
C ARG A 312 12.73 -37.22 9.65
N ASP A 313 13.36 -38.26 10.23
CA ASP A 313 14.36 -38.02 11.27
C ASP A 313 15.66 -37.48 10.67
N LEU A 314 16.00 -36.27 11.06
CA LEU A 314 17.10 -35.48 10.50
C LEU A 314 18.17 -35.13 11.55
N LYS A 315 18.06 -35.65 12.78
CA LYS A 315 18.95 -35.34 13.91
C LYS A 315 20.42 -35.68 13.66
N ALA A 316 20.69 -36.62 12.76
CA ALA A 316 22.05 -37.03 12.40
C ALA A 316 22.81 -35.97 11.59
N TYR A 317 22.14 -34.92 11.09
CA TYR A 317 22.72 -33.92 10.22
C TYR A 317 22.87 -32.57 10.92
N PRO A 318 23.96 -31.82 10.64
CA PRO A 318 24.19 -30.54 11.29
C PRO A 318 23.15 -29.49 10.85
N PRO A 319 22.68 -28.64 11.77
CA PRO A 319 21.70 -27.60 11.45
C PRO A 319 22.28 -26.59 10.46
N VAL A 320 21.41 -25.93 9.71
CA VAL A 320 21.81 -24.84 8.81
C VAL A 320 22.23 -23.60 9.60
N HIS A 321 23.28 -22.94 9.14
CA HIS A 321 23.73 -21.69 9.73
C HIS A 321 22.77 -20.55 9.37
N ALA A 322 22.50 -19.65 10.31
CA ALA A 322 21.60 -18.50 10.10
C ALA A 322 21.99 -17.66 8.88
N ALA A 323 23.29 -17.48 8.62
CA ALA A 323 23.78 -16.76 7.44
C ALA A 323 23.36 -17.43 6.11
N THR A 324 23.23 -18.76 6.06
CA THR A 324 22.77 -19.48 4.87
C THR A 324 21.28 -19.26 4.66
N VAL A 325 20.48 -19.33 5.73
CA VAL A 325 19.04 -19.00 5.68
C VAL A 325 18.85 -17.57 5.17
N ASN A 326 19.53 -16.60 5.78
CA ASN A 326 19.47 -15.20 5.37
C ASN A 326 19.88 -15.01 3.91
N LYS A 327 20.93 -15.71 3.44
CA LYS A 327 21.35 -15.66 2.04
C LYS A 327 20.24 -16.14 1.10
N THR A 328 19.55 -17.23 1.42
CA THR A 328 18.41 -17.72 0.65
C THR A 328 17.27 -16.70 0.61
N LEU A 329 16.93 -16.10 1.76
CA LEU A 329 15.89 -15.07 1.84
C LEU A 329 16.25 -13.81 1.06
N THR A 330 17.52 -13.37 1.10
CA THR A 330 18.01 -12.21 0.34
C THR A 330 17.90 -12.44 -1.17
N ILE A 331 18.19 -13.65 -1.65
CA ILE A 331 18.03 -13.99 -3.08
C ILE A 331 16.56 -13.97 -3.48
N LEU A 332 15.66 -14.55 -2.67
CA LEU A 332 14.22 -14.49 -2.91
C LEU A 332 13.72 -13.04 -2.92
N ALA A 333 14.16 -12.22 -1.96
CA ALA A 333 13.82 -10.81 -1.90
C ALA A 333 14.27 -10.05 -3.15
N ALA A 334 15.43 -10.38 -3.72
CA ALA A 334 15.92 -9.79 -4.98
C ALA A 334 15.04 -10.16 -6.19
N ILE A 335 14.61 -11.43 -6.29
CA ILE A 335 13.70 -11.90 -7.37
C ILE A 335 12.33 -11.23 -7.25
N ILE A 336 11.77 -11.23 -6.04
CA ILE A 336 10.47 -10.61 -5.73
C ILE A 336 10.51 -9.11 -6.04
N SER A 337 11.56 -8.42 -5.61
CA SER A 337 11.72 -6.97 -5.86
C SER A 337 11.86 -6.64 -7.35
N HIS A 338 12.40 -7.56 -8.16
CA HIS A 338 12.51 -7.39 -9.60
C HIS A 338 11.16 -7.53 -10.30
N ALA A 339 10.33 -8.47 -9.85
CA ALA A 339 9.06 -8.81 -10.48
C ALA A 339 7.88 -7.95 -9.99
N GLU A 340 7.90 -7.53 -8.72
CA GLU A 340 6.84 -6.72 -8.14
C GLU A 340 7.44 -5.64 -7.20
N PRO A 341 7.72 -4.43 -7.71
CA PRO A 341 8.21 -3.33 -6.87
C PRO A 341 7.23 -2.91 -5.76
N ARG A 342 5.95 -3.33 -5.86
CA ARG A 342 4.86 -3.11 -4.89
C ARG A 342 4.93 -3.99 -3.66
N SER A 343 5.65 -5.11 -3.69
CA SER A 343 5.74 -6.03 -2.56
C SER A 343 6.76 -5.55 -1.52
N GLN A 344 6.77 -4.26 -1.23
CA GLN A 344 7.57 -3.66 -0.15
C GLN A 344 7.12 -4.17 1.22
N VAL A 345 5.89 -4.69 1.31
CA VAL A 345 5.41 -5.50 2.43
C VAL A 345 6.15 -6.84 2.45
N ALA A 346 6.15 -7.65 1.38
CA ALA A 346 6.86 -8.94 1.33
C ALA A 346 8.39 -8.81 1.49
N MET A 347 9.01 -7.74 1.00
CA MET A 347 10.42 -7.41 1.21
C MET A 347 10.70 -7.17 2.71
N ARG A 348 9.86 -6.37 3.35
CA ARG A 348 10.02 -6.04 4.77
C ARG A 348 9.68 -7.22 5.68
N VAL A 349 8.88 -8.17 5.19
CA VAL A 349 8.56 -9.42 5.88
C VAL A 349 9.75 -10.36 5.98
N LEU A 350 10.50 -10.52 4.89
CA LEU A 350 11.62 -11.45 4.80
C LEU A 350 12.90 -10.86 5.41
N VAL A 351 13.06 -9.53 5.37
CA VAL A 351 14.26 -8.83 5.86
C VAL A 351 14.11 -8.35 7.33
N ASP A 352 12.94 -7.91 7.82
CA ASP A 352 12.76 -7.59 9.26
C ASP A 352 12.71 -8.86 10.15
N ALA A 353 12.91 -10.05 9.57
CA ALA A 353 13.19 -11.29 10.28
C ALA A 353 14.63 -11.35 10.86
N ASP A 354 15.39 -10.25 10.77
CA ASP A 354 16.70 -10.03 11.35
C ASP A 354 16.71 -10.20 12.88
N HIS A 355 16.86 -11.43 13.35
CA HIS A 355 17.87 -11.87 14.34
C HIS A 355 17.61 -13.33 14.73
N VAL A 356 18.17 -14.28 13.97
CA VAL A 356 18.49 -15.60 14.52
C VAL A 356 19.87 -15.49 15.16
N GLY A 357 19.91 -14.91 16.37
CA GLY A 357 21.12 -14.87 17.21
C GLY A 357 21.46 -13.52 17.85
N GLY A 358 21.11 -13.38 19.15
CA GLY A 358 21.98 -12.68 20.10
C GLY A 358 21.72 -11.20 20.42
N ARG A 359 20.83 -10.95 21.38
CA ARG A 359 21.11 -10.07 22.53
C ARG A 359 20.40 -10.61 23.75
N GLN A 360 21.00 -11.61 24.41
CA GLN A 360 20.74 -11.80 25.83
C GLN A 360 21.18 -10.52 26.54
N ARG A 361 20.22 -9.65 26.85
CA ARG A 361 20.43 -8.66 27.90
C ARG A 361 20.66 -9.48 29.17
N ARG A 362 21.92 -9.57 29.61
CA ARG A 362 22.25 -10.04 30.96
C ARG A 362 21.44 -9.19 31.94
N ARG A 363 20.33 -9.75 32.43
CA ARG A 363 19.69 -9.24 33.65
C ARG A 363 20.72 -9.45 34.74
N ARG A 364 21.31 -8.35 35.23
CA ARG A 364 21.98 -8.37 36.53
C ARG A 364 20.94 -8.87 37.55
N PRO A 365 21.23 -9.89 38.37
CA PRO A 365 20.36 -10.22 39.48
C PRO A 365 20.37 -9.03 40.44
N LEU A 366 19.18 -8.55 40.82
CA LEU A 366 19.00 -7.68 41.96
C LEU A 366 19.45 -8.46 43.19
N ALA A 367 20.52 -7.99 43.83
CA ALA A 367 20.86 -8.40 45.17
C ALA A 367 19.71 -7.95 46.09
N LEU A 368 18.99 -8.93 46.63
CA LEU A 368 18.29 -8.76 47.90
C LEU A 368 19.37 -8.81 48.97
N ASP A 369 19.66 -7.66 49.56
CA ASP A 369 20.27 -7.59 50.88
C ASP A 369 19.34 -6.84 51.83
N ARG A 370 19.40 -7.35 53.06
CA ARG A 370 18.53 -7.20 54.23
C ARG A 370 18.22 -5.77 54.67
#